data_AF-A0A538BEC1-F1
#
_entry.id   AF-A0A538BEC1-F1
#
_cell.length_a   1.000
_cell.length_b   1.000
_cell.length_c   1.000
_cell.angle_alpha   90.00
_cell.angle_beta   90.00
_cell.angle_gamma   90.00
#
_symmetry.space_group_name_H-M   'P 1'
#
loop_
_entity.id
_entity.type
_entity.pdbx_description
1 polymer ?
#
loop_
_entity_poly.entity_id
_entity_poly.type
_entity_poly.pdbx_seq_one_letter_code
_entity_poly.pdbx_strand_id
1 'polypeptide(L)'
;MTQETATLYDDIRALLDEPPGPEQGAFLARLEHTLTDGYAHALSLEAERVRLEKRMGELAGGQHAEPGDSAEELATVARRLSDAGAELTRLRRVLERLRARARDLRAA
;
A
#
# COMPACT_ATOMS: atom_id res chain seq x y z
N MET A 1 -8.48 2.16 -6.28
CA MET A 1 -7.57 3.17 -5.69
C MET A 1 -8.45 4.24 -5.03
N THR A 2 -8.31 4.45 -3.71
CA THR A 2 -9.05 5.49 -2.99
C THR A 2 -8.39 6.86 -3.20
N GLN A 3 -9.11 7.94 -2.88
CA GLN A 3 -8.56 9.29 -2.95
C GLN A 3 -7.36 9.48 -2.00
N GLU A 4 -7.44 8.91 -0.80
CA GLU A 4 -6.35 8.93 0.19
C GLU A 4 -5.08 8.25 -0.32
N THR A 5 -5.21 7.09 -0.96
CA THR A 5 -4.08 6.41 -1.61
C THR A 5 -3.46 7.26 -2.70
N ALA A 6 -4.26 7.94 -3.52
CA ALA A 6 -3.76 8.80 -4.59
C ALA A 6 -2.91 9.94 -4.02
N THR A 7 -3.42 10.64 -3.01
CA THR A 7 -2.71 11.72 -2.31
C THR A 7 -1.39 11.23 -1.73
N LEU A 8 -1.37 10.06 -1.08
CA LEU A 8 -0.14 9.47 -0.53
C LEU A 8 0.93 9.24 -1.62
N TYR A 9 0.55 8.72 -2.79
CA TYR A 9 1.50 8.51 -3.89
C TYR A 9 2.04 9.83 -4.45
N ASP A 10 1.19 10.85 -4.53
CA ASP A 10 1.59 12.19 -4.98
C ASP A 10 2.55 12.83 -3.98
N ASP A 11 2.29 12.73 -2.69
CA ASP A 11 3.17 13.22 -1.62
C ASP A 11 4.53 12.51 -1.64
N ILE A 12 4.55 11.18 -1.75
CA ILE A 12 5.79 10.41 -1.88
C ILE A 12 6.57 10.87 -3.12
N ARG A 13 5.91 11.08 -4.25
CA ARG A 13 6.55 11.53 -5.47
C ARG A 13 7.12 12.93 -5.32
N ALA A 14 6.36 13.87 -4.77
CA ALA A 14 6.80 15.24 -4.52
C ALA A 14 8.07 15.26 -3.67
N LEU A 15 8.12 14.46 -2.58
CA LEU A 15 9.30 14.36 -1.71
C LEU A 15 10.51 13.69 -2.39
N LEU A 16 10.29 12.75 -3.31
CA LEU A 16 11.38 12.14 -4.07
C LEU A 16 11.99 13.12 -5.07
N ASP A 17 11.16 13.98 -5.68
CA ASP A 17 11.53 14.92 -6.74
C ASP A 17 12.03 16.28 -6.19
N GLU A 18 11.71 16.62 -4.93
CA GLU A 18 12.14 17.86 -4.27
C GLU A 18 13.68 17.90 -4.13
N PRO A 19 14.38 18.96 -4.56
CA PRO A 19 15.82 19.08 -4.37
C PRO A 19 16.18 19.36 -2.89
N PRO A 20 17.36 18.94 -2.41
CA PRO A 20 17.81 19.29 -1.06
C PRO A 20 17.94 20.81 -0.93
N GLY A 21 17.19 21.37 0.02
CA GLY A 21 17.17 22.80 0.32
C GLY A 21 17.78 23.13 1.69
N PRO A 22 17.90 24.42 2.03
CA PRO A 22 18.47 24.86 3.30
C PRO A 22 17.62 24.43 4.53
N GLU A 23 16.34 24.10 4.34
CA GLU A 23 15.42 23.66 5.40
C GLU A 23 15.41 22.14 5.58
N GLN A 24 16.58 21.52 5.69
CA GLN A 24 16.73 20.06 5.72
C GLN A 24 15.97 19.39 6.88
N GLY A 25 15.88 20.05 8.04
CA GLY A 25 15.12 19.53 9.19
C GLY A 25 13.62 19.43 8.93
N ALA A 26 13.01 20.47 8.34
CA ALA A 26 11.58 20.46 8.00
C ALA A 26 11.29 19.46 6.88
N PHE A 27 12.20 19.34 5.91
CA PHE A 27 12.11 18.33 4.86
C PHE A 27 12.14 16.90 5.42
N LEU A 28 13.07 16.60 6.34
CA LEU A 28 13.16 15.30 7.00
C LEU A 28 11.89 14.96 7.80
N ALA A 29 11.31 15.94 8.50
CA ALA A 29 10.07 15.75 9.24
C ALA A 29 8.89 15.37 8.31
N ARG A 30 8.75 16.04 7.15
CA ARG A 30 7.73 15.66 6.15
C ARG A 30 7.97 14.25 5.63
N LEU A 31 9.23 13.91 5.35
CA LEU A 31 9.60 12.59 4.87
C LEU A 31 9.24 11.48 5.88
N GLU A 32 9.60 11.67 7.16
CA GLU A 32 9.26 10.73 8.24
C GLU A 32 7.75 10.56 8.42
N HIS A 33 7.00 11.65 8.33
CA HIS A 33 5.54 11.62 8.39
C HIS A 33 4.96 10.80 7.23
N THR A 34 5.35 11.10 5.98
CA THR A 34 4.88 10.35 4.79
C THR A 34 5.31 8.88 4.82
N LEU A 35 6.49 8.54 5.35
CA LEU A 35 6.89 7.15 5.57
C LEU A 35 5.96 6.45 6.57
N THR A 36 5.59 7.14 7.66
CA THR A 36 4.68 6.61 8.68
C THR A 36 3.31 6.29 8.08
N ASP A 37 2.73 7.24 7.36
CA ASP A 37 1.43 7.05 6.68
C ASP A 37 1.51 5.95 5.63
N GLY A 38 2.62 5.91 4.87
CA GLY A 38 2.87 4.87 3.89
C GLY A 38 2.94 3.46 4.48
N TYR A 39 3.63 3.29 5.60
CA TYR A 39 3.67 2.00 6.29
C TYR A 39 2.33 1.62 6.92
N ALA A 40 1.57 2.60 7.43
CA ALA A 40 0.21 2.36 7.91
C ALA A 40 -0.72 1.87 6.78
N HIS A 41 -0.65 2.50 5.59
CA HIS A 41 -1.41 2.04 4.42
C HIS A 41 -0.97 0.65 3.96
N ALA A 42 0.34 0.36 3.97
CA ALA A 42 0.85 -0.97 3.65
C ALA A 42 0.32 -2.06 4.61
N LEU A 43 0.21 -1.75 5.90
CA LEU A 43 -0.36 -2.66 6.89
C LEU A 43 -1.86 -2.89 6.66
N SER A 44 -2.60 -1.85 6.27
CA SER A 44 -4.01 -1.97 5.91
C SER A 44 -4.24 -2.86 4.70
N LEU A 45 -3.41 -2.73 3.65
CA LEU A 45 -3.44 -3.60 2.46
C LEU A 45 -3.12 -5.05 2.80
N GLU A 46 -2.10 -5.29 3.64
CA GLU A 46 -1.74 -6.62 4.13
C GLU A 46 -2.92 -7.25 4.90
N ALA A 47 -3.59 -6.48 5.75
CA ALA A 47 -4.76 -6.95 6.50
C ALA A 47 -5.96 -7.23 5.58
N GLU A 48 -6.19 -6.42 4.54
CA GLU A 48 -7.20 -6.71 3.52
C GLU A 48 -6.89 -8.01 2.78
N ARG A 49 -5.63 -8.21 2.39
CA ARG A 49 -5.16 -9.43 1.73
C ARG A 49 -5.50 -10.68 2.54
N VAL A 50 -5.16 -10.69 3.83
CA VAL A 50 -5.44 -11.80 4.74
C VAL A 50 -6.94 -12.07 4.86
N ARG A 51 -7.77 -11.02 4.93
CA ARG A 51 -9.24 -11.18 4.97
C ARG A 51 -9.79 -11.80 3.68
N LEU A 52 -9.28 -11.38 2.52
CA LEU A 52 -9.68 -11.90 1.22
C LEU A 52 -9.24 -13.35 1.02
N GLU A 53 -8.02 -13.70 1.43
CA GLU A 53 -7.52 -15.08 1.40
C GLU A 53 -8.39 -16.01 2.25
N LYS A 54 -8.78 -15.58 3.46
CA LYS A 54 -9.71 -16.33 4.31
C LYS A 54 -11.06 -16.52 3.63
N ARG A 55 -11.65 -15.45 3.07
CA ARG A 55 -12.94 -15.52 2.36
C ARG A 55 -12.89 -16.46 1.16
N MET A 56 -11.79 -16.44 0.41
CA MET A 56 -11.58 -17.36 -0.72
C MET A 56 -11.55 -18.82 -0.26
N GLY A 57 -10.92 -19.11 0.88
CA GLY A 57 -10.94 -20.44 1.50
C GLY A 57 -12.33 -20.90 1.92
N GLU A 58 -13.14 -20.00 2.50
CA GLU A 58 -14.53 -20.28 2.89
C GLU A 58 -15.41 -20.61 1.67
N LEU A 59 -15.26 -19.85 0.58
CA LEU A 59 -15.99 -20.06 -0.67
C LEU A 59 -15.58 -21.35 -1.38
N ALA A 60 -14.27 -21.63 -1.45
CA ALA A 60 -13.76 -22.87 -2.03
C ALA A 60 -14.17 -24.12 -1.23
N GLY A 61 -14.35 -23.98 0.10
CA GLY A 61 -14.83 -25.03 0.98
C GLY A 61 -16.33 -25.29 0.93
N GLY A 62 -17.09 -24.57 0.09
CA GLY A 62 -18.54 -24.75 -0.09
C GLY A 62 -19.37 -24.35 1.13
N GLN A 63 -18.83 -23.53 2.04
CA GLN A 63 -19.46 -23.27 3.33
C GLN A 63 -20.66 -22.30 3.25
N HIS A 64 -20.86 -21.57 2.14
CA HIS A 64 -21.72 -20.39 2.15
C HIS A 64 -22.59 -20.07 0.91
N ALA A 65 -22.60 -20.85 -0.19
CA ALA A 65 -23.37 -20.45 -1.37
C ALA A 65 -23.88 -21.60 -2.27
N GLU A 66 -24.97 -21.33 -3.00
CA GLU A 66 -25.45 -22.13 -4.13
C GLU A 66 -24.36 -22.17 -5.24
N PRO A 67 -24.27 -23.24 -6.05
CA PRO A 67 -23.13 -23.46 -6.96
C PRO A 67 -22.86 -22.34 -7.98
N GLY A 68 -23.89 -21.57 -8.38
CA GLY A 68 -23.78 -20.48 -9.35
C GLY A 68 -23.19 -19.19 -8.77
N ASP A 69 -23.69 -18.75 -7.62
CA ASP A 69 -23.24 -17.50 -6.96
C ASP A 69 -21.81 -17.61 -6.41
N SER A 70 -21.40 -18.83 -6.03
CA SER A 70 -20.06 -19.10 -5.49
C SER A 70 -18.94 -18.75 -6.47
N ALA A 71 -19.13 -18.99 -7.78
CA ALA A 71 -18.10 -18.77 -8.79
C ALA A 71 -17.88 -17.27 -9.07
N GLU A 72 -18.94 -16.48 -9.11
CA GLU A 72 -18.85 -15.03 -9.31
C GLU A 72 -18.23 -14.33 -8.09
N GLU A 73 -18.60 -14.78 -6.89
CA GLU A 73 -18.01 -14.26 -5.66
C GLU A 73 -16.52 -14.60 -5.57
N LEU A 74 -16.13 -15.84 -5.89
CA LEU A 74 -14.73 -16.26 -5.98
C LEU A 74 -13.93 -15.40 -6.96
N ALA A 75 -14.47 -15.16 -8.16
CA ALA A 75 -13.81 -14.31 -9.15
C ALA A 75 -13.64 -12.87 -8.64
N THR A 76 -14.62 -12.35 -7.90
CA THR A 76 -14.56 -11.03 -7.29
C THR A 76 -13.49 -10.94 -6.19
N VAL A 77 -13.44 -11.92 -5.29
CA VAL A 77 -12.43 -11.99 -4.23
C VAL A 77 -11.03 -12.14 -4.82
N ALA A 78 -10.85 -13.00 -5.82
CA ALA A 78 -9.58 -13.20 -6.50
C ALA A 78 -9.05 -11.92 -7.18
N ARG A 79 -9.94 -11.16 -7.85
CA ARG A 79 -9.57 -9.85 -8.44
C ARG A 79 -9.10 -8.87 -7.36
N ARG A 80 -9.89 -8.71 -6.28
CA ARG A 80 -9.52 -7.80 -5.18
C ARG A 80 -8.20 -8.20 -4.51
N LEU A 81 -7.95 -9.51 -4.38
CA LEU A 81 -6.71 -10.04 -3.82
C LEU A 81 -5.51 -9.68 -4.70
N SER A 82 -5.65 -9.86 -6.02
CA SER A 82 -4.64 -9.47 -7.00
C SER A 82 -4.36 -7.97 -6.96
N ASP A 83 -5.41 -7.15 -6.91
CA ASP A 83 -5.29 -5.68 -6.88
C ASP A 83 -4.57 -5.21 -5.60
N ALA A 84 -4.97 -5.71 -4.43
CA ALA A 84 -4.32 -5.39 -3.16
C ALA A 84 -2.84 -5.83 -3.14
N GLY A 85 -2.53 -7.00 -3.71
CA GLY A 85 -1.15 -7.48 -3.83
C GLY A 85 -0.28 -6.62 -4.76
N ALA A 86 -0.84 -6.18 -5.90
CA ALA A 86 -0.17 -5.30 -6.83
C ALA A 86 0.08 -3.91 -6.21
N GLU A 87 -0.91 -3.37 -5.49
CA GLU A 87 -0.79 -2.09 -4.80
C GLU A 87 0.24 -2.14 -3.68
N LEU A 88 0.23 -3.19 -2.86
CA LEU A 88 1.21 -3.40 -1.79
C LEU A 88 2.64 -3.48 -2.33
N THR A 89 2.82 -4.20 -3.44
CA THR A 89 4.13 -4.32 -4.11
C THR A 89 4.62 -2.96 -4.61
N ARG A 90 3.74 -2.18 -5.24
CA ARG A 90 4.05 -0.83 -5.73
C ARG A 90 4.40 0.11 -4.56
N LEU A 91 3.61 0.08 -3.50
CA LEU A 91 3.79 0.94 -2.33
C LEU A 91 5.12 0.66 -1.63
N ARG A 92 5.44 -0.61 -1.38
CA ARG A 92 6.72 -1.00 -0.77
C ARG A 92 7.92 -0.48 -1.56
N ARG A 93 7.89 -0.61 -2.89
CA ARG A 93 8.96 -0.11 -3.76
C ARG A 93 9.18 1.40 -3.62
N VAL A 94 8.11 2.20 -3.58
CA VAL A 94 8.26 3.65 -3.46
C VAL A 94 8.68 4.08 -2.05
N LEU A 95 8.20 3.40 -1.00
CA LEU A 95 8.61 3.64 0.38
C LEU A 95 10.08 3.28 0.62
N GLU A 96 10.59 2.22 0.00
CA GLU A 96 12.02 1.87 0.05
C GLU A 96 12.90 2.99 -0.52
N ARG A 97 12.50 3.56 -1.67
CA ARG A 97 13.19 4.71 -2.27
C ARG A 97 13.16 5.94 -1.36
N LEU A 98 11.99 6.25 -0.78
CA LEU A 98 11.83 7.37 0.13
C LEU A 98 12.69 7.19 1.39
N ARG A 99 12.71 5.98 1.94
CA ARG A 99 13.55 5.61 3.10
C ARG A 99 15.04 5.71 2.80
N ALA A 100 15.48 5.28 1.61
CA ALA A 100 16.88 5.41 1.19
C ALA A 100 17.28 6.89 1.16
N ARG A 101 16.47 7.73 0.52
CA ARG A 101 16.68 9.19 0.50
C ARG A 101 16.75 9.80 1.91
N ALA A 102 15.87 9.38 2.82
CA ALA A 102 15.90 9.83 4.21
C ALA A 102 17.21 9.49 4.93
N ARG A 103 17.82 8.35 4.59
CA ARG A 103 19.08 7.91 5.19
C ARG A 103 20.24 8.72 4.63
N ASP A 104 20.28 8.92 3.32
CA ASP A 104 21.32 9.70 2.66
C ASP A 104 21.35 11.14 3.20
N LEU A 105 20.18 11.75 3.39
CA LEU A 105 20.04 13.09 3.96
C LEU A 105 20.37 13.19 5.46
N ARG A 106 20.38 12.08 6.20
CA ARG A 106 20.83 12.08 7.61
C ARG A 106 22.34 11.81 7.73
N ALA A 107 22.94 11.24 6.69
CA ALA A 107 24.36 10.91 6.65
C ALA A 107 25.23 12.03 6.02
N ALA A 108 24.61 12.93 5.26
CA ALA A 108 25.20 14.16 4.71
C ALA A 108 25.31 15.26 5.78
#